data_AF-A0A7J5WMP5-F1
#
_entry.id   AF-A0A7J5WMP5-F1
#
_cell.length_a   1.000
_cell.length_b   1.000
_cell.length_c   1.000
_cell.angle_alpha   90.00
_cell.angle_beta   90.00
_cell.angle_gamma   90.00
#
_symmetry.space_group_name_H-M   'P 1'
#
loop_
_entity.id
_entity.type
_entity.pdbx_description
1 polymer ?
#
loop_
_entity_poly.entity_id
_entity_poly.type
_entity_poly.pdbx_seq_one_letter_code
_entity_poly.pdbx_strand_id
1 'polypeptide(L)'
;MHQKPDGDAMGSALGLFHFLKGLNHDVTVISPTNWADFLCWMPGTQEVINFEMNKEKSLKILNDAAVIFCLDFNIFHRTKHLATHLANAIAVKVLIDHHQQPDEPSFNYGISDTKKSSTCEMIYDFIIGSGNDKSINTTIATCLYTGVMTDTGS
;
A
#
# COMPACT_ATOMS: atom_id res chain seq x y z
N MET A 1 -1.34 -1.45 3.41
CA MET A 1 -0.23 -1.63 4.36
C MET A 1 -0.71 -2.18 5.69
N HIS A 2 0.17 -2.92 6.38
CA HIS A 2 -0.05 -3.43 7.72
C HIS A 2 0.12 -2.34 8.82
N GLN A 3 -0.21 -2.68 10.06
CA GLN A 3 0.03 -1.83 11.24
C GLN A 3 1.52 -1.66 11.51
N LYS A 4 1.92 -0.52 12.08
CA LYS A 4 3.33 -0.12 12.26
C LYS A 4 4.12 -0.32 10.97
N PRO A 5 3.70 0.34 9.87
CA PRO A 5 4.30 0.08 8.57
C PRO A 5 5.77 0.48 8.59
N ASP A 6 6.58 -0.37 7.97
CA ASP A 6 8.01 -0.16 7.75
C ASP A 6 8.26 0.44 6.35
N GLY A 7 9.50 0.33 5.86
CA GLY A 7 9.89 0.93 4.58
C GLY A 7 9.22 0.27 3.39
N ASP A 8 8.91 -1.02 3.41
CA ASP A 8 8.25 -1.69 2.29
C ASP A 8 6.75 -1.37 2.26
N ALA A 9 6.10 -1.46 3.41
CA ALA A 9 4.74 -1.01 3.60
C ALA A 9 4.50 0.44 3.16
N MET A 10 5.38 1.36 3.55
CA MET A 10 5.30 2.78 3.16
C MET A 10 5.72 3.00 1.70
N GLY A 11 6.80 2.36 1.26
CA GLY A 11 7.37 2.51 -0.08
C GLY A 11 6.43 2.03 -1.17
N SER A 12 5.82 0.85 -0.98
CA SER A 12 4.87 0.27 -1.94
C SER A 12 3.62 1.14 -2.06
N ALA A 13 3.09 1.61 -0.93
CA ALA A 13 1.92 2.47 -0.90
C ALA A 13 2.17 3.86 -1.50
N LEU A 14 3.29 4.50 -1.17
CA LEU A 14 3.64 5.81 -1.74
C LEU A 14 4.05 5.71 -3.22
N GLY A 15 4.76 4.65 -3.60
CA GLY A 15 5.09 4.38 -5.00
C GLY A 15 3.84 4.23 -5.86
N LEU A 16 2.87 3.42 -5.41
CA LEU A 16 1.59 3.28 -6.09
C LEU A 16 0.76 4.57 -6.06
N PHE A 17 0.79 5.30 -4.94
CA PHE A 17 0.11 6.59 -4.79
C PHE A 17 0.56 7.60 -5.84
N HIS A 18 1.87 7.82 -5.98
CA HIS A 18 2.41 8.77 -6.95
C HIS A 18 2.12 8.34 -8.39
N PHE A 19 2.21 7.03 -8.67
CA PHE A 19 1.86 6.48 -9.97
C PHE A 19 0.40 6.75 -10.35
N LEU A 20 -0.54 6.38 -9.48
CA LEU A 20 -1.97 6.54 -9.74
C LEU A 20 -2.40 8.01 -9.75
N LYS A 21 -1.81 8.86 -8.91
CA LYS A 21 -2.00 10.32 -8.98
C LYS A 21 -1.53 10.88 -10.31
N GLY A 22 -0.40 10.40 -10.85
CA GLY A 22 0.11 10.78 -12.17
C GLY A 22 -0.83 10.40 -13.32
N LEU A 23 -1.70 9.42 -13.10
CA LEU A 23 -2.78 9.03 -14.03
C LEU A 23 -4.11 9.75 -13.76
N ASN A 24 -4.09 10.81 -12.94
CA ASN A 24 -5.26 11.62 -12.55
C ASN A 24 -6.35 10.87 -11.76
N HIS A 25 -5.99 9.80 -11.04
CA HIS A 25 -6.90 9.17 -10.09
C HIS A 25 -6.97 9.97 -8.77
N ASP A 26 -8.11 9.88 -8.09
CA ASP A 26 -8.17 10.29 -6.68
C ASP A 26 -7.68 9.14 -5.80
N VAL A 27 -6.61 9.40 -5.06
CA VAL A 27 -5.86 8.37 -4.33
C VAL A 27 -5.57 8.90 -2.94
N THR A 28 -5.82 8.07 -1.94
CA THR A 28 -5.47 8.33 -0.54
C THR A 28 -4.76 7.11 0.02
N VAL A 29 -3.67 7.33 0.74
CA VAL A 29 -3.00 6.29 1.53
C VAL A 29 -3.50 6.35 2.97
N ILE A 30 -4.00 5.23 3.48
CA ILE A 30 -4.43 5.09 4.88
C ILE A 30 -3.50 4.07 5.55
N SER A 31 -2.77 4.52 6.56
CA SER A 31 -2.01 3.64 7.46
C SER A 31 -2.90 3.23 8.65
N PRO A 32 -2.90 1.95 9.06
CA PRO A 32 -3.67 1.52 10.22
C PRO A 32 -3.23 2.17 11.54
N THR A 33 -1.96 2.52 11.68
CA THR A 33 -1.38 3.13 12.89
C THR A 33 -0.30 4.16 12.53
N ASN A 34 0.42 4.69 13.51
CA ASN A 34 1.63 5.47 13.26
C ASN A 34 2.76 4.61 12.64
N TRP A 35 3.71 5.30 12.03
CA TRP A 35 4.95 4.77 11.44
C TRP A 35 6.17 5.41 12.11
N ALA A 36 7.37 4.94 11.78
CA ALA A 36 8.61 5.46 12.36
C ALA A 36 9.01 6.80 11.73
N ASP A 37 9.53 7.72 12.56
CA ASP A 37 9.89 9.08 12.13
C ASP A 37 10.94 9.12 11.01
N PHE A 38 11.81 8.12 10.93
CA PHE A 38 12.82 8.02 9.87
C PHE A 38 12.22 7.78 8.48
N LEU A 39 10.92 7.53 8.35
CA LEU A 39 10.21 7.41 7.07
C LEU A 39 9.51 8.71 6.66
N CYS A 40 9.49 9.74 7.53
CA CYS A 40 8.80 11.00 7.27
C CYS A 40 9.42 11.84 6.15
N TRP A 41 10.65 11.53 5.71
CA TRP A 41 11.28 12.20 4.57
C TRP A 41 10.76 11.68 3.21
N MET A 42 10.12 10.51 3.17
CA MET A 42 9.69 9.91 1.91
C MET A 42 8.66 10.81 1.21
N PRO A 43 8.75 10.99 -0.12
CA PRO A 43 7.81 11.85 -0.83
C PRO A 43 6.36 11.39 -0.64
N GLY A 44 5.50 12.30 -0.16
CA GLY A 44 4.06 12.04 0.01
C GLY A 44 3.68 11.49 1.39
N THR A 45 4.63 11.20 2.29
CA THR A 45 4.31 10.74 3.65
C THR A 45 3.39 11.70 4.41
N GLN A 46 3.51 13.00 4.17
CA GLN A 46 2.64 14.02 4.78
C GLN A 46 1.15 13.91 4.36
N GLU A 47 0.86 13.21 3.27
CA GLU A 47 -0.52 12.97 2.79
C GLU A 47 -1.13 11.68 3.36
N VAL A 48 -0.31 10.83 3.99
CA VAL A 48 -0.76 9.57 4.58
C VAL A 48 -1.65 9.85 5.79
N ILE A 49 -2.83 9.24 5.79
CA ILE A 49 -3.78 9.35 6.90
C ILE A 49 -3.52 8.22 7.89
N ASN A 50 -3.15 8.56 9.13
CA ASN A 50 -3.17 7.62 10.25
C ASN A 50 -4.62 7.38 10.69
N PHE A 51 -5.11 6.15 10.51
CA PHE A 51 -6.47 5.73 10.84
C PHE A 51 -6.82 5.94 12.32
N GLU A 52 -5.92 5.61 13.25
CA GLU A 52 -6.20 5.76 14.69
C GLU A 52 -6.35 7.22 15.11
N MET A 53 -5.66 8.13 14.43
CA MET A 53 -5.76 9.57 14.70
C MET A 53 -6.91 10.24 13.96
N ASN A 54 -7.30 9.70 12.79
CA ASN A 54 -8.26 10.34 11.88
C ASN A 54 -9.35 9.35 11.43
N LYS A 55 -9.97 8.66 12.38
CA LYS A 55 -10.91 7.54 12.11
C LYS A 55 -12.08 7.94 11.22
N GLU A 56 -12.78 9.03 11.55
CA GLU A 56 -13.98 9.46 10.80
C GLU A 56 -13.65 9.79 9.34
N LYS A 57 -12.60 10.59 9.11
CA LYS A 57 -12.12 10.92 7.77
C LYS A 57 -11.73 9.67 6.98
N SER A 58 -11.00 8.75 7.62
CA SER A 58 -10.56 7.50 6.99
C SER A 58 -11.74 6.61 6.59
N LEU A 59 -12.75 6.49 7.44
CA LEU A 59 -13.93 5.68 7.16
C LEU A 59 -14.79 6.26 6.04
N LYS A 60 -14.91 7.60 5.98
CA LYS A 60 -15.59 8.24 4.85
C LYS A 60 -14.91 7.89 3.53
N ILE A 61 -13.58 8.06 3.45
CA ILE A 61 -12.79 7.74 2.26
C ILE A 61 -12.90 6.25 1.92
N LEU A 62 -12.82 5.37 2.92
CA LEU A 62 -12.91 3.92 2.73
C LEU A 62 -14.27 3.50 2.14
N ASN A 63 -15.36 4.12 2.59
CA ASN A 63 -16.71 3.82 2.14
C ASN A 63 -17.00 4.37 0.73
N ASP A 64 -16.36 5.49 0.37
CA ASP A 64 -16.51 6.13 -0.94
C ASP A 64 -15.57 5.51 -2.01
N ALA A 65 -14.58 4.72 -1.60
CA ALA A 65 -13.59 4.13 -2.50
C ALA A 65 -14.21 3.11 -3.45
N ALA A 66 -13.90 3.22 -4.75
CA ALA A 66 -14.25 2.19 -5.73
C ALA A 66 -13.33 0.96 -5.65
N VAL A 67 -12.04 1.20 -5.37
CA VAL A 67 -10.99 0.17 -5.29
C VAL A 67 -10.14 0.43 -4.05
N ILE A 68 -9.78 -0.63 -3.34
CA ILE A 68 -8.86 -0.63 -2.20
C ILE A 68 -7.69 -1.54 -2.56
N PHE A 69 -6.49 -0.96 -2.62
CA PHE A 69 -5.25 -1.73 -2.72
C PHE A 69 -4.79 -2.16 -1.31
N CYS A 70 -4.75 -3.47 -1.08
CA CYS A 70 -4.24 -4.10 0.11
C CYS A 70 -2.77 -4.48 -0.13
N LEU A 71 -1.88 -3.55 0.17
CA LEU A 71 -0.45 -3.68 -0.06
C LEU A 71 0.26 -4.17 1.18
N ASP A 72 1.17 -5.13 1.02
CA ASP A 72 2.09 -5.58 2.07
C ASP A 72 1.40 -6.18 3.31
N PHE A 73 0.22 -6.75 3.09
CA PHE A 73 -0.41 -7.67 4.03
C PHE A 73 -1.42 -8.53 3.29
N ASN A 74 -1.59 -9.76 3.75
CA ASN A 74 -2.49 -10.73 3.11
C ASN A 74 -3.60 -11.26 4.02
N ILE A 75 -3.74 -10.70 5.24
CA ILE A 75 -4.82 -11.03 6.17
C ILE A 75 -5.19 -9.81 7.03
N PHE A 76 -6.48 -9.51 7.15
CA PHE A 76 -6.94 -8.22 7.71
C PHE A 76 -6.53 -7.97 9.16
N HIS A 77 -6.29 -8.99 9.98
CA HIS A 77 -5.86 -8.76 11.38
C HIS A 77 -4.54 -7.99 11.48
N ARG A 78 -3.72 -7.99 10.41
CA ARG A 78 -2.50 -7.18 10.28
C ARG A 78 -2.77 -5.68 10.27
N THR A 79 -4.01 -5.24 10.09
CA THR A 79 -4.40 -3.81 10.05
C THR A 79 -5.12 -3.34 11.32
N LYS A 80 -5.01 -4.06 12.44
CA LYS A 80 -5.54 -3.66 13.76
C LYS A 80 -7.01 -3.20 13.69
N HIS A 81 -7.33 -1.99 14.17
CA HIS A 81 -8.71 -1.48 14.23
C HIS A 81 -9.33 -1.17 12.87
N LEU A 82 -8.54 -1.16 11.78
CA LEU A 82 -9.03 -1.01 10.41
C LEU A 82 -9.58 -2.34 9.85
N ALA A 83 -9.24 -3.49 10.46
CA ALA A 83 -9.53 -4.82 9.93
C ALA A 83 -11.02 -5.06 9.64
N THR A 84 -11.89 -4.80 10.62
CA THR A 84 -13.34 -4.99 10.49
C THR A 84 -13.94 -4.07 9.42
N HIS A 85 -13.36 -2.89 9.24
CA HIS A 85 -13.83 -1.94 8.22
C HIS A 85 -13.42 -2.37 6.81
N LEU A 86 -12.22 -2.93 6.64
CA LEU A 86 -11.81 -3.54 5.37
C LEU A 86 -12.67 -4.75 5.01
N ALA A 87 -12.94 -5.63 5.97
CA ALA A 87 -13.78 -6.81 5.74
C ALA A 87 -15.20 -6.44 5.27
N ASN A 88 -15.76 -5.35 5.80
CA ASN A 88 -17.11 -4.87 5.47
C ASN A 88 -17.16 -3.88 4.30
N ALA A 89 -16.01 -3.44 3.77
CA ALA A 89 -15.98 -2.49 2.67
C ALA A 89 -16.57 -3.13 1.40
N ILE A 90 -17.43 -2.42 0.70
CA ILE A 90 -18.07 -2.90 -0.55
C ILE A 90 -17.12 -2.78 -1.74
N ALA A 91 -16.12 -1.90 -1.65
CA ALA A 91 -15.12 -1.66 -2.67
C ALA A 91 -14.41 -2.95 -3.14
N VAL A 92 -13.95 -2.93 -4.40
CA VAL A 92 -13.08 -3.98 -4.95
C VAL A 92 -11.76 -3.98 -4.19
N LYS A 93 -11.36 -5.13 -3.64
CA LYS A 93 -10.11 -5.28 -2.88
C LYS A 93 -9.07 -5.99 -3.75
N VAL A 94 -7.92 -5.35 -3.92
CA VAL A 94 -6.80 -5.86 -4.73
C VAL A 94 -5.62 -6.15 -3.79
N LEU A 95 -5.23 -7.42 -3.68
CA LEU A 95 -4.05 -7.84 -2.91
C LEU A 95 -2.77 -7.67 -3.75
N ILE A 96 -1.73 -7.07 -3.17
CA ILE A 96 -0.36 -7.16 -3.70
C ILE A 96 0.56 -7.34 -2.49
N ASP A 97 1.11 -8.54 -2.34
CA ASP A 97 1.82 -8.95 -1.13
C ASP A 97 2.80 -10.11 -1.39
N HIS A 98 3.90 -10.17 -0.66
CA HIS A 98 4.91 -11.23 -0.80
C HIS A 98 5.00 -12.16 0.41
N HIS A 99 4.11 -12.01 1.41
CA HIS A 99 4.10 -12.84 2.60
C HIS A 99 3.44 -14.21 2.36
N GLN A 100 3.78 -15.18 3.21
CA GLN A 100 3.19 -16.52 3.14
C GLN A 100 1.74 -16.53 3.65
N GLN A 101 0.98 -17.55 3.22
CA GLN A 101 -0.36 -17.90 3.73
C GLN A 101 -1.41 -16.78 3.57
N PRO A 102 -1.68 -16.31 2.35
CA PRO A 102 -2.71 -15.30 2.11
C PRO A 102 -4.12 -15.82 2.44
N ASP A 103 -4.96 -14.96 3.00
CA ASP A 103 -6.41 -15.16 3.10
C ASP A 103 -7.07 -14.76 1.77
N GLU A 104 -6.78 -15.51 0.70
CA GLU A 104 -7.20 -15.21 -0.67
C GLU A 104 -8.71 -14.89 -0.83
N PRO A 105 -9.65 -15.60 -0.17
CA PRO A 105 -11.08 -15.33 -0.31
C PRO A 105 -11.52 -13.94 0.16
N SER A 106 -10.69 -13.25 0.96
CA SER A 106 -10.96 -11.89 1.43
C SER A 106 -10.71 -10.81 0.37
N PHE A 107 -10.12 -11.15 -0.78
CA PHE A 107 -9.76 -10.23 -1.85
C PHE A 107 -10.46 -10.58 -3.16
N ASN A 108 -10.76 -9.57 -3.98
CA ASN A 108 -11.44 -9.77 -5.26
C ASN A 108 -10.45 -10.11 -6.38
N TYR A 109 -9.28 -9.45 -6.35
CA TYR A 109 -8.20 -9.63 -7.31
C TYR A 109 -6.87 -9.51 -6.57
N GLY A 110 -5.78 -9.81 -7.26
CA GLY A 110 -4.45 -9.54 -6.75
C GLY A 110 -3.44 -10.63 -7.06
N ILE A 111 -2.26 -10.47 -6.49
CA ILE A 111 -1.16 -11.41 -6.55
C ILE A 111 -0.53 -11.52 -5.16
N SER A 112 -0.26 -12.76 -4.75
CA SER A 112 0.59 -13.07 -3.60
C SER A 112 1.75 -13.93 -4.08
N ASP A 113 2.98 -13.40 -4.04
CA ASP A 113 4.17 -14.11 -4.55
C ASP A 113 5.33 -14.07 -3.56
N THR A 114 5.54 -15.21 -2.88
CA THR A 114 6.57 -15.38 -1.87
C THR A 114 8.00 -15.44 -2.40
N LYS A 115 8.17 -15.43 -3.74
CA LYS A 115 9.50 -15.35 -4.37
C LYS A 115 10.00 -13.91 -4.50
N LYS A 116 9.12 -12.93 -4.30
CA LYS A 116 9.44 -11.51 -4.37
C LYS A 116 10.09 -11.04 -3.09
N SER A 117 11.09 -10.16 -3.23
CA SER A 117 11.84 -9.69 -2.06
C SER A 117 11.08 -8.67 -1.24
N SER A 118 10.11 -7.98 -1.85
CA SER A 118 9.34 -6.90 -1.25
C SER A 118 8.07 -6.64 -2.06
N THR A 119 7.05 -6.08 -1.42
CA THR A 119 5.88 -5.54 -2.09
C THR A 119 6.25 -4.38 -3.03
N CYS A 120 7.29 -3.59 -2.72
CA CYS A 120 7.84 -2.58 -3.63
C CYS A 120 8.30 -3.16 -4.98
N GLU A 121 8.96 -4.32 -4.98
CA GLU A 121 9.31 -5.04 -6.23
C GLU A 121 8.03 -5.38 -7.02
N MET A 122 6.99 -5.83 -6.33
CA MET A 122 5.71 -6.18 -6.96
C MET A 122 4.96 -4.96 -7.50
N ILE A 123 5.06 -3.79 -6.85
CA ILE A 123 4.51 -2.53 -7.37
C ILE A 123 5.28 -2.08 -8.60
N TYR A 124 6.60 -2.23 -8.63
CA TYR A 124 7.39 -1.98 -9.83
C TYR A 124 6.88 -2.85 -10.99
N ASP A 125 6.76 -4.17 -10.78
CA ASP A 125 6.24 -5.11 -11.79
C ASP A 125 4.83 -4.75 -12.24
N PHE A 126 3.96 -4.33 -11.32
CA PHE A 126 2.60 -3.88 -11.64
C PHE A 126 2.61 -2.67 -12.57
N ILE A 127 3.46 -1.66 -12.30
CA ILE A 127 3.57 -0.47 -13.15
C ILE A 127 4.09 -0.85 -14.54
N ILE A 128 5.13 -1.68 -14.62
CA ILE A 128 5.66 -2.18 -15.90
C ILE A 128 4.60 -2.98 -16.65
N GLY A 129 3.93 -3.92 -15.98
CA GLY A 129 2.88 -4.76 -16.54
C GLY A 129 1.66 -3.99 -17.03
N SER A 130 1.41 -2.79 -16.50
CA SER A 130 0.36 -1.88 -16.98
C SER A 130 0.72 -1.16 -18.30
N GLY A 131 1.96 -1.28 -18.78
CA GLY A 131 2.45 -0.55 -19.96
C GLY A 131 2.81 0.92 -19.70
N ASN A 132 2.99 1.30 -18.44
CA ASN A 132 3.31 2.67 -18.02
C ASN A 132 4.73 2.78 -17.43
N ASP A 133 5.68 2.05 -17.98
CA ASP A 133 7.09 2.07 -17.58
C ASP A 133 7.68 3.50 -17.56
N LYS A 134 7.29 4.32 -18.53
CA LYS A 134 7.73 5.72 -18.66
C LYS A 134 7.21 6.64 -17.56
N SER A 135 6.21 6.21 -16.78
CA SER A 135 5.67 6.98 -15.66
C SER A 135 6.55 6.90 -14.42
N ILE A 136 7.47 5.92 -14.34
CA ILE A 136 8.39 5.78 -13.20
C ILE A 136 9.41 6.93 -13.24
N ASN A 137 9.13 7.97 -12.46
CA ASN A 137 10.02 9.09 -12.23
C ASN A 137 10.83 8.91 -10.93
N THR A 138 11.72 9.86 -10.63
CA THR A 138 12.55 9.83 -9.42
C THR A 138 11.73 9.71 -8.13
N THR A 139 10.56 10.34 -8.06
CA THR A 139 9.69 10.28 -6.87
C THR A 139 9.17 8.86 -6.62
N ILE A 140 8.63 8.21 -7.65
CA ILE A 140 8.15 6.82 -7.58
C ILE A 140 9.33 5.90 -7.29
N ALA A 141 10.43 6.03 -8.03
CA ALA A 141 11.62 5.21 -7.85
C ALA A 141 12.21 5.33 -6.43
N THR A 142 12.20 6.53 -5.84
CA THR A 142 12.66 6.74 -4.45
C THR A 142 11.82 5.96 -3.45
N CYS A 143 10.49 5.98 -3.61
CA CYS A 143 9.59 5.23 -2.72
C CYS A 143 9.81 3.72 -2.85
N LEU A 144 9.86 3.22 -4.09
CA LEU A 144 10.03 1.79 -4.36
C LEU A 144 11.39 1.28 -3.89
N TYR A 145 12.47 2.02 -4.20
CA TYR A 145 13.81 1.67 -3.75
C TYR A 145 13.93 1.60 -2.23
N THR A 146 13.29 2.53 -1.52
CA THR A 146 13.30 2.53 -0.04
C THR A 146 12.77 1.21 0.50
N GLY A 147 11.63 0.73 -0.02
CA GLY A 147 11.04 -0.52 0.44
C GLY A 147 11.89 -1.75 0.10
N VAL A 148 12.40 -1.84 -1.14
CA VAL A 148 13.32 -2.92 -1.54
C VAL A 148 14.50 -2.97 -0.57
N MET A 149 15.19 -1.84 -0.37
CA MET A 149 16.37 -1.73 0.49
C MET A 149 16.06 -2.13 1.94
N THR A 150 14.91 -1.72 2.50
CA THR A 150 14.57 -2.06 3.89
C THR A 150 14.22 -3.52 4.08
N ASP A 151 13.58 -4.15 3.10
CA ASP A 151 13.12 -5.54 3.21
C ASP A 151 14.22 -6.56 2.88
N THR A 152 15.23 -6.16 2.11
CA THR A 152 16.44 -6.97 1.86
C THR A 152 17.58 -6.67 2.84
N GLY A 153 17.47 -5.60 3.63
CA GLY A 153 18.52 -5.16 4.57
C GLY A 153 19.72 -4.47 3.93
N SER A 154 19.67 -4.17 2.62
CA SER A 154 20.64 -3.38 1.86
C SER A 154 20.14 -3.07 0.46
#